data_AF-A0A7K8WGX7-F1
#
_entry.id   AF-A0A7K8WGX7-F1
#
_cell.length_a   1.000
_cell.length_b   1.000
_cell.length_c   1.000
_cell.angle_alpha   90.00
_cell.angle_beta   90.00
_cell.angle_gamma   90.00
#
_symmetry.space_group_name_H-M   'P 1'
#
loop_
_entity.id
_entity.type
_entity.pdbx_description
1 polymer ?
#
loop_
_entity_poly.entity_id
_entity_poly.type
_entity_poly.pdbx_seq_one_letter_code
_entity_poly.pdbx_strand_id
1 'polypeptide(L)' 'LGAALVALGTPPGPSGELRLYRGRTLLCTLKTQEVVTGLCFGRYGREENTLLSTTRGG' A
#
# COMPACT_ATOMS: atom_id res chain seq x y z
N LEU A 1 -10.13 -2.23 16.39
CA LEU A 1 -10.86 -2.27 15.10
C LEU A 1 -9.81 -2.27 13.99
N GLY A 2 -9.46 -3.45 13.46
CA GLY A 2 -8.31 -3.61 12.57
C GLY A 2 -8.53 -3.00 11.19
N ALA A 3 -7.59 -2.19 10.73
CA ALA A 3 -7.44 -1.83 9.33
C ALA A 3 -6.46 -2.81 8.68
N ALA A 4 -6.73 -3.21 7.44
CA ALA A 4 -5.86 -4.05 6.65
C ALA A 4 -5.43 -3.29 5.41
N LEU A 5 -4.16 -3.40 5.06
CA LEU A 5 -3.63 -2.82 3.83
C LEU A 5 -3.23 -3.94 2.88
N VAL A 6 -3.60 -3.79 1.61
CA VAL A 6 -3.32 -4.77 0.58
C VAL A 6 -2.66 -4.08 -0.61
N ALA A 7 -1.49 -4.59 -1.02
CA ALA A 7 -0.92 -4.29 -2.32
C ALA A 7 -1.48 -5.27 -3.35
N LEU A 8 -1.97 -4.73 -4.46
CA LEU A 8 -2.41 -5.51 -5.60
C LEU A 8 -1.43 -5.25 -6.75
N GLY A 9 -0.73 -6.30 -7.18
CA GLY A 9 -0.03 -6.29 -8.45
C GLY A 9 -1.06 -6.35 -9.57
N THR A 10 -1.06 -5.38 -10.48
CA THR A 10 -1.92 -5.47 -11.66
C THR A 10 -1.24 -6.33 -12.73
N PRO A 11 -1.96 -7.28 -13.39
CA PRO A 11 -1.44 -8.04 -14.52
C PRO A 11 -1.16 -7.13 -15.74
N PRO A 12 -0.45 -7.65 -16.77
CA PRO A 12 0.89 -7.19 -17.12
C PRO A 12 0.92 -5.68 -17.45
N GLY A 13 1.21 -4.87 -16.45
CA GLY A 13 1.45 -3.43 -16.60
C GLY A 13 2.49 -2.98 -15.58
N PRO A 14 3.22 -1.87 -15.83
CA PRO A 14 4.21 -1.40 -14.88
C PRO A 14 3.56 -0.89 -13.59
N SER A 15 2.30 -0.43 -13.63
CA SER A 15 1.62 0.19 -12.48
C SER A 15 1.26 -0.81 -11.37
N GLY A 16 1.15 -0.29 -10.16
CA GLY A 16 0.59 -1.01 -9.01
C GLY A 16 -0.58 -0.26 -8.39
N GLU A 17 -1.29 -0.94 -7.48
CA GLU A 17 -2.38 -0.33 -6.71
C GLU A 17 -2.31 -0.74 -5.24
N LEU A 18 -2.49 0.22 -4.34
CA LEU A 18 -2.65 0.01 -2.91
C LEU A 18 -4.09 0.25 -2.51
N ARG A 19 -4.65 -0.65 -1.70
CA ARG A 19 -6.01 -0.55 -1.19
C ARG A 19 -6.04 -0.66 0.33
N LEU A 20 -6.64 0.34 0.97
CA LEU A 20 -6.84 0.39 2.42
C LEU A 20 -8.25 -0.08 2.76
N TYR A 21 -8.35 -1.08 3.62
CA TYR A 21 -9.62 -1.64 4.06
C TYR A 21 -9.82 -1.45 5.57
N ARG A 22 -11.07 -1.21 5.96
CA ARG A 22 -11.54 -1.37 7.34
C ARG A 22 -12.60 -2.45 7.38
N GLY A 23 -12.22 -3.62 7.86
CA GLY A 23 -13.04 -4.83 7.71
C GLY A 23 -13.24 -5.15 6.23
N ARG A 24 -14.49 -5.07 5.76
CA ARG A 24 -14.85 -5.31 4.34
C ARG A 24 -15.01 -4.03 3.52
N THR A 25 -14.85 -2.86 4.14
CA THR A 25 -15.05 -1.57 3.48
C THR A 25 -13.73 -1.06 2.92
N LEU A 26 -13.68 -0.81 1.61
CA LEU A 26 -12.59 -0.09 0.96
C LEU A 26 -12.68 1.39 1.35
N LEU A 27 -11.63 1.92 1.96
CA LEU A 27 -11.56 3.32 2.38
C LEU A 27 -10.80 4.19 1.38
N CYS A 28 -9.71 3.66 0.82
CA CYS A 28 -8.83 4.43 -0.04
C CYS A 28 -8.13 3.51 -1.06
N THR A 29 -7.90 4.06 -2.24
CA THR A 29 -7.07 3.48 -3.30
C THR A 29 -5.97 4.48 -3.66
N LEU A 30 -4.72 4.03 -3.66
CA LEU A 30 -3.57 4.79 -4.13
C LEU A 30 -2.96 4.09 -5.34
N LYS A 31 -2.79 4.83 -6.44
CA LYS A 31 -2.11 4.30 -7.64
C LYS A 31 -0.61 4.51 -7.50
N THR A 32 0.16 3.49 -7.83
CA THR A 32 1.63 3.56 -7.89
C THR A 32 2.07 3.44 -9.33
N GLN A 33 3.14 4.16 -9.68
CA GLN A 33 3.73 4.12 -11.02
C GLN A 33 4.34 2.76 -11.33
N GLU A 34 4.74 2.04 -10.29
CA GLU A 34 5.39 0.74 -10.35
C GLU A 34 4.71 -0.30 -9.46
N VAL A 35 4.95 -1.58 -9.76
CA VAL A 35 4.53 -2.72 -8.94
C VAL A 35 5.08 -2.58 -7.52
N VAL A 36 4.20 -2.65 -6.53
CA VAL A 36 4.55 -2.66 -5.12
C VAL A 36 5.09 -4.03 -4.73
N THR A 37 6.28 -4.05 -4.13
CA THR A 37 7.01 -5.26 -3.74
C THR A 37 7.02 -5.47 -2.22
N GLY A 38 6.76 -4.42 -1.44
CA GLY A 38 6.78 -4.47 0.01
C GLY A 38 5.88 -3.41 0.65
N LEU A 39 5.35 -3.75 1.82
CA LEU A 39 4.52 -2.85 2.63
C LEU A 39 4.91 -2.96 4.10
N CYS A 40 5.03 -1.81 4.76
CA CYS A 40 5.22 -1.72 6.20
C CYS A 40 4.38 -0.58 6.76
N PHE A 41 3.62 -0.86 7.82
CA PHE A 41 2.86 0.16 8.53
C PHE A 41 3.41 0.30 9.95
N GLY A 42 3.67 1.53 10.38
CA GLY A 42 4.20 1.78 11.71
C GLY A 42 4.69 3.21 11.90
N ARG A 43 5.68 3.37 12.76
CA ARG A 43 6.35 4.66 12.98
C ARG A 43 7.54 4.77 12.05
N TYR A 44 7.62 5.86 11.29
CA TYR A 44 8.79 6.17 10.49
C TYR A 44 9.34 7.55 10.86
N GLY A 45 10.56 7.57 11.41
CA GLY A 45 11.12 8.79 12.00
C GLY A 45 10.26 9.30 13.16
N ARG A 46 9.70 10.51 13.01
CA ARG A 46 8.81 11.16 13.97
C ARG A 46 7.32 10.99 13.65
N GLU A 47 7.00 10.46 12.47
CA GLU A 47 5.62 10.27 12.04
C GLU A 47 5.08 8.93 12.53
N GLU A 48 3.98 8.97 13.27
CA GLU A 48 3.21 7.78 13.62
C GLU A 48 2.21 7.43 12.52
N ASN A 49 1.71 6.18 12.51
CA ASN A 49 0.69 5.73 11.57
C ASN A 49 1.09 5.91 10.09
N THR A 50 2.37 5.75 9.80
CA THR A 50 2.94 5.93 8.46
C THR A 50 2.90 4.61 7.70
N LEU A 51 2.48 4.70 6.44
CA LEU A 51 2.60 3.63 5.48
C LEU A 51 3.83 3.83 4.61
N LEU A 52 4.73 2.86 4.61
CA LEU A 52 5.82 2.73 3.65
C LEU A 52 5.48 1.65 2.64
N SER A 53 5.71 1.96 1.37
CA SER A 53 5.61 1.03 0.25
C SER A 53 6.91 1.08 -0.55
N THR A 54 7.48 -0.08 -0.83
CA THR A 54 8.60 -0.19 -1.78
C THR A 54 8.05 -0.65 -3.12
N THR A 55 8.52 -0.05 -4.20
CA THR A 55 8.22 -0.51 -5.56
C THR A 55 9.39 -1.29 -6.12
N ARG A 56 9.24 -1.82 -7.33
CA ARG A 56 10.31 -2.55 -8.03
C ARG A 56 11.58 -1.71 -8.20
N GLY A 57 11.46 -0.40 -8.38
CA GLY A 57 12.56 0.55 -8.58
C GLY A 57 13.32 0.93 -7.31
N GLY A 58 12.84 0.53 -6.12
CA GLY A 58 13.41 0.91 -4.81
C GLY A 58 12.45 1.74 -3.98
#